data_AF-A0A6I6EUD1-F1
#
_entry.id   AF-A0A6I6EUD1-F1
#
_cell.length_a   1.000
_cell.length_b   1.000
_cell.length_c   1.000
_cell.angle_alpha   90.00
_cell.angle_beta   90.00
_cell.angle_gamma   90.00
#
_symmetry.space_group_name_H-M   'P 1'
#
loop_
_entity.id
_entity.type
_entity.pdbx_description
1 polymer ?
#
loop_
_entity_poly.entity_id
_entity_poly.type
_entity_poly.pdbx_seq_one_letter_code
_entity_poly.pdbx_strand_id
1 'polypeptide(L)'
;MSTFLAEFLCIMMLILLGDGVVAGVCLKKSKAENSGWIVITVAWAIAVLIPALIFGEASGAHFNPAITIALAAIILVIGFSLGGPTGYAINPARDLGPRIAHAILPIAGKGDLDWGYAWIPVVGPIIGALIGAFLFTGIF
;
A
#
# COMPACT_ATOMS: atom_id res chain seq x y z
N MET A 1 10.35 7.39 13.43
CA MET A 1 8.94 7.81 13.59
C MET A 1 8.05 6.64 13.18
N SER A 2 6.90 6.43 13.83
CA SER A 2 6.00 5.34 13.41
C SER A 2 5.24 5.70 12.12
N THR A 3 4.95 4.72 11.27
CA THR A 3 4.15 4.88 10.05
C THR A 3 2.81 5.55 10.34
N PHE A 4 2.13 5.14 11.42
CA PHE A 4 0.86 5.74 11.82
C PHE A 4 0.98 7.23 12.15
N LEU A 5 2.02 7.62 12.91
CA LEU A 5 2.24 9.02 13.25
C LEU A 5 2.60 9.84 12.00
N ALA A 6 3.40 9.28 11.10
CA ALA A 6 3.74 9.92 9.83
C ALA A 6 2.49 10.17 8.94
N GLU A 7 1.63 9.17 8.77
CA GLU A 7 0.35 9.29 8.04
C GLU A 7 -0.59 10.32 8.68
N PHE A 8 -0.67 10.34 10.02
CA PHE A 8 -1.46 11.32 10.77
C PHE A 8 -0.95 12.75 10.55
N LEU A 9 0.37 12.96 10.59
CA LEU A 9 0.96 14.27 10.34
C LEU A 9 0.81 14.70 8.86
N CYS A 10 0.88 13.77 7.91
CA CYS A 10 0.62 14.04 6.49
C CYS A 10 -0.78 14.62 6.28
N ILE A 11 -1.81 13.92 6.77
CA ILE A 11 -3.20 14.37 6.56
C ILE A 11 -3.47 15.68 7.30
N MET A 12 -2.90 15.88 8.49
CA MET A 12 -3.00 17.14 9.23
C MET A 12 -2.43 18.31 8.42
N MET A 13 -1.25 18.13 7.81
CA MET A 13 -0.63 19.16 6.96
C MET A 13 -1.41 19.40 5.68
N LEU A 14 -1.88 18.33 5.01
CA LEU A 14 -2.69 18.44 3.81
C LEU A 14 -3.95 19.28 4.06
N ILE A 15 -4.70 18.96 5.13
CA ILE A 15 -5.92 19.68 5.50
C ILE A 15 -5.59 21.12 5.88
N LEU A 16 -4.59 21.34 6.73
CA LEU A 16 -4.23 22.70 7.18
C LEU A 16 -3.85 23.62 6.01
N LEU A 17 -3.06 23.12 5.05
CA LEU A 17 -2.60 23.90 3.91
C LEU A 17 -3.70 24.03 2.83
N GLY A 18 -4.39 22.93 2.51
CA GLY A 18 -5.44 22.88 1.49
C GLY A 18 -6.69 23.65 1.90
N ASP A 19 -7.25 23.37 3.08
CA ASP A 19 -8.42 24.10 3.56
C ASP A 19 -8.06 25.54 3.94
N GLY A 20 -6.82 25.79 4.35
CA GLY A 20 -6.29 27.13 4.59
C GLY A 20 -6.36 28.04 3.36
N VAL A 21 -5.99 27.54 2.17
CA VAL A 21 -6.13 28.33 0.94
C VAL A 21 -7.59 28.53 0.54
N VAL A 22 -8.45 27.52 0.72
CA VAL A 22 -9.88 27.62 0.42
C VAL A 22 -10.53 28.67 1.33
N ALA A 23 -10.22 28.63 2.62
CA ALA A 23 -10.63 29.65 3.58
C ALA A 23 -10.10 31.04 3.18
N GLY A 24 -8.83 31.13 2.78
CA GLY A 24 -8.23 32.36 2.29
C GLY A 24 -8.94 32.95 1.07
N VAL A 25 -9.40 32.13 0.13
CA VAL A 25 -10.05 32.60 -1.11
C VAL A 25 -11.55 32.88 -0.92
N CYS A 26 -12.22 32.11 -0.06
CA CYS A 26 -13.68 32.15 0.08
C CYS A 26 -14.17 33.03 1.24
N LEU A 27 -13.34 33.31 2.26
CA LEU A 27 -13.76 34.13 3.40
C LEU A 27 -13.67 35.62 3.11
N LYS A 28 -14.74 36.34 3.46
CA LYS A 28 -14.80 37.80 3.36
C LYS A 28 -13.72 38.45 4.22
N LYS A 29 -13.12 39.52 3.71
CA LYS A 29 -12.03 40.28 4.34
C LYS A 29 -10.71 39.51 4.50
N SER A 30 -10.59 38.32 3.89
CA SER A 30 -9.30 37.68 3.69
C SER A 30 -8.49 38.46 2.66
N LYS A 31 -7.16 38.48 2.83
CA LYS A 31 -6.27 39.11 1.85
C LYS A 31 -6.24 38.39 0.50
N ALA A 32 -6.67 37.13 0.46
CA ALA A 32 -6.75 36.32 -0.74
C ALA A 32 -8.19 36.19 -1.28
N GLU A 33 -9.16 36.93 -0.73
CA GLU A 33 -10.57 36.87 -1.15
C GLU A 33 -10.70 37.08 -2.68
N ASN A 34 -11.47 36.22 -3.35
CA ASN A 34 -11.69 36.25 -4.80
C ASN A 34 -10.42 36.07 -5.68
N SER A 35 -9.34 35.49 -5.15
CA SER A 35 -8.14 35.16 -5.96
C SER A 35 -8.38 34.06 -7.01
N GLY A 36 -9.52 33.36 -6.94
CA GLY A 36 -9.99 32.43 -7.97
C GLY A 36 -9.47 30.99 -7.82
N TRP A 37 -9.98 30.12 -8.69
CA TRP A 37 -9.76 28.67 -8.61
C TRP A 37 -8.31 28.25 -8.87
N ILE A 38 -7.55 29.00 -9.69
CA ILE A 38 -6.15 28.68 -10.01
C ILE A 38 -5.30 28.69 -8.73
N VAL A 39 -5.50 29.68 -7.85
CA VAL A 39 -4.79 29.77 -6.57
C VAL A 39 -5.11 28.57 -5.69
N ILE A 40 -6.38 28.17 -5.61
CA ILE A 40 -6.81 26.99 -4.86
C ILE A 40 -6.14 25.73 -5.43
N THR A 41 -6.25 25.49 -6.75
CA THR A 41 -5.71 24.27 -7.38
C THR A 41 -4.20 24.14 -7.20
N VAL A 42 -3.45 25.23 -7.44
CA VAL A 42 -1.98 25.20 -7.28
C VAL A 42 -1.58 24.98 -5.82
N ALA A 43 -2.25 25.67 -4.88
CA ALA A 43 -1.95 25.50 -3.47
C ALA A 43 -2.32 24.08 -2.97
N TRP A 44 -3.40 23.47 -3.46
CA TRP A 44 -3.73 22.07 -3.16
C TRP A 44 -2.68 21.09 -3.71
N ALA A 45 -2.17 21.31 -4.92
CA ALA A 45 -1.07 20.50 -5.46
C ALA A 45 0.18 20.58 -4.56
N ILE A 46 0.50 21.77 -4.08
CA ILE A 46 1.61 21.99 -3.14
C ILE A 46 1.30 21.36 -1.76
N ALA A 47 0.07 21.47 -1.27
CA ALA A 47 -0.38 20.89 0.00
C ALA A 47 -0.30 19.35 0.02
N VAL A 48 -0.44 18.70 -1.13
CA VAL A 48 -0.18 17.26 -1.30
C VAL A 48 1.32 16.97 -1.36
N LEU A 49 2.06 17.77 -2.14
CA LEU A 49 3.50 17.53 -2.38
C LEU A 49 4.35 17.66 -1.11
N ILE A 50 4.12 18.69 -0.30
CA ILE A 50 4.93 18.96 0.91
C ILE A 50 4.95 17.78 1.89
N PRO A 51 3.82 17.27 2.41
CA PRO A 51 3.82 16.14 3.31
C PRO A 51 4.35 14.86 2.64
N ALA A 52 4.10 14.66 1.34
CA ALA A 52 4.65 13.53 0.60
C ALA A 52 6.18 13.53 0.58
N LEU A 53 6.82 14.70 0.41
CA LEU A 53 8.28 14.83 0.45
C LEU A 53 8.86 14.68 1.86
N ILE A 54 8.15 15.15 2.89
CA ILE A 54 8.63 15.10 4.28
C ILE A 54 8.51 13.69 4.86
N PHE A 55 7.41 13.00 4.55
CA PHE A 55 7.03 11.76 5.22
C PHE A 55 7.00 10.53 4.30
N GLY A 56 7.29 10.68 3.00
CA GLY A 56 7.27 9.59 2.03
C GLY A 56 8.11 8.38 2.43
N GLU A 57 9.34 8.60 2.90
CA GLU A 57 10.18 7.50 3.40
C GLU A 57 9.67 6.88 4.70
N ALA A 58 8.95 7.66 5.53
CA ALA A 58 8.48 7.22 6.83
C ALA A 58 7.18 6.40 6.77
N SER A 59 6.33 6.65 5.77
CA SER A 59 5.03 5.96 5.66
C SER A 59 4.62 5.47 4.29
N GLY A 60 5.35 5.79 3.23
CA GLY A 60 4.90 5.61 1.85
C GLY A 60 3.97 6.72 1.36
N ALA A 61 3.71 7.75 2.17
CA ALA A 61 2.92 8.92 1.81
C ALA A 61 1.53 8.57 1.24
N HIS A 62 0.79 7.69 1.92
CA HIS A 62 -0.54 7.31 1.45
C HIS A 62 -1.53 8.45 1.66
N PHE A 63 -1.67 8.90 2.93
CA PHE A 63 -2.55 9.94 3.49
C PHE A 63 -3.94 10.08 2.83
N ASN A 64 -4.42 8.98 2.27
CA ASN A 64 -5.66 8.86 1.54
C ASN A 64 -6.08 7.39 1.65
N PRO A 65 -7.17 7.09 2.38
CA PRO A 65 -7.65 5.72 2.55
C PRO A 65 -7.90 5.01 1.21
N ALA A 66 -8.31 5.73 0.16
CA ALA A 66 -8.53 5.13 -1.15
C ALA A 66 -7.23 4.60 -1.78
N ILE A 67 -6.10 5.28 -1.58
CA ILE A 67 -4.78 4.80 -2.03
C ILE A 67 -4.39 3.53 -1.28
N THR A 68 -4.54 3.54 0.05
CA THR A 68 -4.25 2.36 0.89
C THR A 68 -5.12 1.16 0.49
N ILE A 69 -6.41 1.37 0.26
CA ILE A 69 -7.34 0.33 -0.17
C ILE A 69 -6.99 -0.17 -1.57
N ALA A 70 -6.69 0.74 -2.52
CA ALA A 70 -6.31 0.36 -3.87
C ALA A 70 -5.04 -0.51 -3.87
N LEU A 71 -4.03 -0.13 -3.08
CA LEU A 71 -2.80 -0.91 -2.94
C LEU A 71 -3.07 -2.30 -2.34
N ALA A 72 -3.93 -2.38 -1.31
CA ALA A 72 -4.35 -3.66 -0.72
C ALA A 72 -5.17 -4.52 -1.70
N ALA A 73 -6.00 -3.90 -2.55
CA ALA A 73 -6.84 -4.59 -3.52
C ALA A 73 -6.02 -5.29 -4.63
N ILE A 74 -4.78 -4.87 -4.88
CA ILE A 74 -3.89 -5.56 -5.84
C ILE A 74 -3.70 -7.03 -5.43
N ILE A 75 -3.50 -7.29 -4.14
CA ILE A 75 -3.37 -8.66 -3.60
C ILE A 75 -4.64 -9.47 -3.92
N LEU A 76 -5.81 -8.88 -3.72
CA LEU A 76 -7.10 -9.50 -4.01
C LEU A 76 -7.25 -9.85 -5.50
N VAL A 77 -6.88 -8.93 -6.40
CA VAL A 77 -6.95 -9.14 -7.85
C VAL A 77 -6.01 -10.27 -8.28
N ILE A 78 -4.79 -10.32 -7.74
CA ILE A 78 -3.86 -11.42 -8.03
C ILE A 78 -4.44 -12.74 -7.50
N GLY A 79 -5.07 -12.74 -6.31
CA GLY A 79 -5.74 -13.91 -5.76
C GLY A 79 -6.87 -14.43 -6.63
N PHE A 80 -7.75 -13.55 -7.14
CA PHE A 80 -8.84 -13.97 -8.00
C PHE A 80 -8.39 -14.40 -9.40
N SER A 81 -7.34 -13.78 -9.94
CA SER A 81 -6.84 -14.10 -11.28
C SER A 81 -5.92 -15.32 -11.31
N LEU A 82 -5.09 -15.51 -10.28
CA LEU A 82 -4.05 -16.54 -10.22
C LEU A 82 -4.27 -17.59 -9.12
N GLY A 83 -5.39 -17.53 -8.39
CA GLY A 83 -5.68 -18.48 -7.31
C GLY A 83 -5.96 -19.90 -7.81
N GLY A 84 -6.53 -20.06 -9.00
CA GLY A 84 -6.85 -21.37 -9.58
C GLY A 84 -5.63 -22.24 -9.89
N PRO A 85 -4.62 -21.73 -10.62
CA PRO A 85 -3.45 -22.53 -11.00
C PRO A 85 -2.53 -22.95 -9.85
N THR A 86 -2.42 -22.17 -8.77
CA THR A 86 -1.38 -22.37 -7.74
C THR A 86 -1.85 -22.19 -6.28
N GLY A 87 -3.12 -21.87 -6.04
CA GLY A 87 -3.64 -21.63 -4.69
C GLY A 87 -3.22 -20.29 -4.07
N TYR A 88 -2.69 -19.36 -4.88
CA TYR A 88 -2.21 -18.05 -4.44
C TYR A 88 -1.11 -18.14 -3.37
N ALA A 89 -0.12 -19.00 -3.63
CA ALA A 89 1.08 -19.13 -2.81
C ALA A 89 2.05 -17.96 -3.04
N ILE A 90 1.69 -16.77 -2.58
CA ILE A 90 2.49 -15.53 -2.70
C ILE A 90 3.51 -15.33 -1.58
N ASN A 91 3.45 -16.16 -0.54
CA ASN A 91 4.28 -16.04 0.65
C ASN A 91 4.65 -17.46 1.11
N PRO A 92 5.95 -17.77 1.28
CA PRO A 92 6.39 -19.08 1.75
C PRO A 92 5.71 -19.52 3.05
N ALA A 93 5.52 -18.61 4.01
CA ALA A 93 4.86 -18.92 5.28
C ALA A 93 3.36 -19.26 5.12
N ARG A 94 2.71 -18.67 4.11
CA ARG A 94 1.28 -18.89 3.80
C ARG A 94 1.00 -20.28 3.22
N ASP A 95 2.01 -20.96 2.69
CA ASP A 95 1.91 -22.36 2.22
C ASP A 95 2.59 -23.34 3.19
N LEU A 96 3.87 -23.12 3.50
CA LEU A 96 4.69 -24.08 4.24
C LEU A 96 4.21 -24.28 5.69
N GLY A 97 3.77 -23.21 6.35
CA GLY A 97 3.25 -23.27 7.72
C GLY A 97 2.04 -24.20 7.84
N PRO A 98 0.94 -23.93 7.09
CA PRO A 98 -0.20 -24.85 7.04
C PRO A 98 0.16 -26.28 6.63
N ARG A 99 1.10 -26.46 5.69
CA ARG A 99 1.55 -27.78 5.24
C ARG A 99 2.24 -28.58 6.34
N ILE A 100 3.16 -27.95 7.08
CA ILE A 100 3.81 -28.57 8.24
C ILE A 100 2.78 -28.91 9.33
N ALA A 101 1.85 -28.00 9.62
CA ALA A 101 0.78 -28.26 10.58
C ALA A 101 -0.08 -29.46 10.17
N HIS A 102 -0.48 -29.56 8.90
CA HIS A 102 -1.21 -30.70 8.36
C HIS A 102 -0.42 -32.02 8.44
N ALA A 103 0.91 -31.96 8.32
CA ALA A 103 1.77 -33.13 8.44
C ALA A 103 1.80 -33.70 9.88
N ILE A 104 1.93 -32.82 10.86
CA ILE A 104 2.15 -33.18 12.26
C ILE A 104 0.83 -33.47 12.99
N LEU A 105 -0.23 -32.71 12.69
CA LEU A 105 -1.48 -32.82 13.43
C LEU A 105 -2.22 -34.14 13.10
N PRO A 106 -2.82 -34.79 14.11
CA PRO A 106 -3.62 -36.00 13.92
C PRO A 106 -5.02 -35.64 13.40
N ILE A 107 -5.10 -35.28 12.13
CA ILE A 107 -6.35 -34.94 11.45
C ILE A 107 -6.95 -36.22 10.83
N ALA A 108 -8.17 -36.59 11.23
CA ALA A 108 -8.87 -37.73 10.67
C ALA A 108 -9.19 -37.50 9.19
N GLY A 109 -8.91 -38.50 8.33
CA GLY A 109 -9.17 -38.41 6.89
C GLY A 109 -8.26 -37.44 6.13
N LYS A 110 -7.08 -37.10 6.66
CA LYS A 110 -6.14 -36.18 6.02
C LYS A 110 -5.66 -36.70 4.66
N GLY A 111 -5.64 -35.81 3.66
CA GLY A 111 -5.15 -36.10 2.31
C GLY A 111 -3.63 -36.14 2.22
N ASP A 112 -3.12 -36.38 1.01
CA ASP A 112 -1.69 -36.26 0.74
C ASP A 112 -1.23 -34.79 0.81
N LEU A 113 0.03 -34.60 1.20
CA LEU A 113 0.67 -33.31 1.43
C LEU A 113 1.38 -32.74 0.21
N ASP A 114 1.47 -33.47 -0.90
CA ASP A 114 2.13 -33.05 -2.14
C ASP A 114 3.50 -32.35 -1.92
N TRP A 115 4.40 -33.04 -1.22
CA TRP A 115 5.75 -32.52 -0.93
C TRP A 115 6.58 -32.27 -2.19
N GLY A 116 6.24 -32.92 -3.31
CA GLY A 116 6.88 -32.69 -4.61
C GLY A 116 6.64 -31.27 -5.13
N TYR A 117 5.46 -30.69 -4.87
CA TYR A 117 5.14 -29.31 -5.22
C TYR A 117 5.61 -28.29 -4.16
N ALA A 118 5.82 -28.70 -2.90
CA ALA A 118 6.01 -27.80 -1.75
C ALA A 118 7.16 -26.77 -1.87
N TRP A 119 8.18 -27.04 -2.69
CA TRP A 119 9.28 -26.10 -2.90
C TRP A 119 8.89 -24.92 -3.82
N ILE A 120 7.89 -25.08 -4.69
CA ILE A 120 7.45 -24.04 -5.64
C ILE A 120 6.85 -22.82 -4.91
N PRO A 121 5.89 -22.99 -3.96
CA PRO A 121 5.42 -21.93 -3.07
C PRO A 121 6.48 -21.21 -2.23
N VAL A 122 7.69 -21.76 -2.13
CA VAL A 122 8.79 -21.17 -1.38
C VAL A 122 9.72 -20.41 -2.32
N VAL A 123 10.24 -21.09 -3.34
CA VAL A 123 11.25 -20.54 -4.26
C VAL A 123 10.63 -19.53 -5.22
N GLY A 124 9.43 -19.80 -5.73
CA GLY A 124 8.73 -18.92 -6.67
C GLY A 124 8.54 -17.49 -6.14
N PRO A 125 7.91 -17.30 -4.97
CA PRO A 125 7.75 -15.97 -4.37
C PRO A 125 9.05 -15.26 -4.05
N ILE A 126 10.09 -15.98 -3.61
CA ILE A 126 11.40 -15.39 -3.32
C ILE A 126 12.03 -14.83 -4.60
N ILE A 127 12.08 -15.63 -5.67
CA ILE A 127 12.60 -15.18 -6.97
C ILE A 127 11.78 -14.01 -7.50
N GLY A 128 10.45 -14.11 -7.46
CA GLY A 128 9.56 -13.03 -7.89
C GLY A 128 9.77 -11.73 -7.12
N ALA A 129 9.92 -11.80 -5.79
CA ALA A 129 10.18 -10.65 -4.94
C ALA A 129 11.54 -10.00 -5.25
N LEU A 130 12.60 -10.81 -5.47
CA LEU A 130 13.92 -10.30 -5.83
C LEU A 130 13.91 -9.61 -7.20
N ILE A 131 13.25 -10.21 -8.20
CA ILE A 131 13.09 -9.60 -9.51
C ILE A 131 12.29 -8.29 -9.39
N GLY A 132 11.17 -8.30 -8.67
CA GLY A 132 10.34 -7.12 -8.46
C GLY A 132 11.11 -5.99 -7.78
N ALA A 133 11.86 -6.28 -6.71
CA ALA A 133 12.69 -5.31 -6.02
C ALA A 133 13.80 -4.75 -6.94
N PHE A 134 14.46 -5.61 -7.71
CA PHE A 134 15.48 -5.18 -8.67
C PHE A 134 14.88 -4.27 -9.75
N LEU A 135 13.73 -4.62 -10.34
CA LEU A 135 13.06 -3.79 -11.33
C LEU A 135 12.67 -2.43 -10.73
N PHE A 136 12.10 -2.43 -9.52
CA PHE A 136 11.70 -1.20 -8.84
C PHE A 136 12.88 -0.28 -8.52
N THR A 137 14.01 -0.84 -8.09
CA THR A 137 15.19 -0.03 -7.69
C THR A 137 16.14 0.29 -8.83
N GLY A 138 16.13 -0.50 -9.89
CA GLY A 138 17.08 -0.40 -11.01
C GLY A 138 16.52 0.26 -12.25
N ILE A 139 15.20 0.31 -12.42
CA ILE A 139 14.53 0.87 -13.61
C ILE A 139 13.69 2.10 -13.26
N PHE A 140 13.03 2.09 -12.10
CA PHE A 140 12.15 3.16 -11.64
C PHE A 140 12.84 3.99 -10.55
#